data_AF-A0A961C7R7-F1
#
_entry.id   AF-A0A961C7R7-F1
#
_cell.length_a   1.000
_cell.length_b   1.000
_cell.length_c   1.000
_cell.angle_alpha   90.00
_cell.angle_beta   90.00
_cell.angle_gamma   90.00
#
_symmetry.space_group_name_H-M   'P 1'
#
loop_
_entity.id
_entity.type
_entity.pdbx_description
1 polymer ?
#
loop_
_entity_poly.entity_id
_entity_poly.type
_entity_poly.pdbx_seq_one_letter_code
_entity_poly.pdbx_strand_id
1 'polypeptide(L)' 'MDTNRAIDPELLERALAIGGERPKTATVTVALEEYFARRTQAKIIEHFHTIDDWNPYHDYKAERSHHDHKLGLSG' A
#
# COMPACT_ATOMS: atom_id res chain seq x y z
N MET A 1 -20.97 -9.91 15.39
CA MET A 1 -20.43 -11.28 15.33
C MET A 1 -18.95 -11.17 15.59
N ASP A 2 -18.46 -11.68 16.71
CA ASP A 2 -17.10 -11.40 17.18
C ASP A 2 -16.11 -12.42 16.59
N THR A 3 -15.60 -12.12 15.39
CA THR A 3 -14.61 -12.94 14.66
C THR A 3 -13.21 -12.88 15.26
N ASN A 4 -13.01 -12.05 16.30
CA ASN A 4 -11.71 -11.77 16.90
C ASN A 4 -11.32 -12.73 18.03
N ARG A 5 -12.05 -13.83 18.21
CA ARG A 5 -11.91 -14.74 19.36
C ARG A 5 -10.63 -15.60 19.35
N ALA A 6 -9.93 -15.68 18.22
CA ALA A 6 -8.70 -16.45 18.05
C ALA A 6 -7.42 -15.59 17.99
N ILE A 7 -7.53 -14.26 18.15
CA ILE A 7 -6.35 -13.38 18.14
C ILE A 7 -5.76 -13.33 19.56
N ASP A 8 -4.44 -13.42 19.65
CA ASP A 8 -3.69 -13.21 20.88
C ASP A 8 -4.11 -11.86 21.52
N PRO A 9 -4.68 -11.88 22.74
CA PRO A 9 -5.13 -10.67 23.42
C PRO A 9 -4.03 -9.62 23.59
N GLU A 10 -2.79 -10.04 23.88
CA GLU A 10 -1.68 -9.10 24.06
C GLU A 10 -1.31 -8.41 22.75
N LEU A 11 -1.35 -9.15 21.64
CA LEU A 11 -1.11 -8.59 20.31
C LEU A 11 -2.17 -7.57 19.93
N LEU A 12 -3.44 -7.87 20.23
CA LEU A 12 -4.56 -6.96 19.95
C LEU A 12 -4.48 -5.69 20.80
N GLU A 13 -4.13 -5.80 22.09
CA GLU A 13 -3.94 -4.64 22.95
C GLU A 13 -2.81 -3.73 22.47
N ARG A 14 -1.67 -4.31 22.06
CA ARG A 14 -0.58 -3.53 21.46
C ARG A 14 -1.03 -2.82 20.18
N ALA A 15 -1.77 -3.53 19.32
CA ALA A 15 -2.29 -2.95 18.09
C ALA A 15 -3.30 -1.81 18.36
N LEU A 16 -4.14 -1.94 19.40
CA LEU A 16 -5.06 -0.89 19.83
C LEU A 16 -4.31 0.33 20.40
N ALA A 17 -3.31 0.11 21.24
CA ALA A 17 -2.51 1.18 21.82
C ALA A 17 -1.80 2.02 20.75
N ILE A 18 -1.34 1.38 19.66
CA ILE A 18 -0.75 2.05 18.50
C ILE A 18 -1.84 2.68 17.61
N GLY A 19 -2.97 1.99 17.43
CA GLY A 19 -4.05 2.37 16.53
C GLY A 19 -4.92 3.53 17.01
N GLY A 20 -4.83 3.91 18.29
CA GLY A 20 -5.61 4.99 18.91
C GLY A 20 -7.02 4.56 19.31
N GLU A 21 -7.97 5.50 19.35
CA GLU A 21 -9.38 5.25 19.67
C GLU A 21 -10.13 4.56 18.52
N ARG A 22 -9.71 3.33 18.19
CA ARG A 22 -10.37 2.48 17.20
C ARG A 22 -11.02 1.27 17.86
N PRO A 23 -12.21 0.85 17.40
CA PRO A 23 -12.79 -0.40 17.84
C PRO A 23 -11.90 -1.58 17.41
N LYS A 24 -11.91 -2.67 18.20
CA LYS A 24 -11.14 -3.90 17.96
C LYS A 24 -11.19 -4.38 16.51
N THR A 25 -12.37 -4.38 15.91
CA THR A 25 -12.58 -4.80 14.51
C THR A 25 -11.88 -3.89 13.52
N ALA A 26 -11.95 -2.57 13.70
CA ALA A 26 -11.27 -1.61 12.82
C ALA A 26 -9.75 -1.75 12.92
N THR A 27 -9.22 -1.96 14.13
CA THR A 27 -7.79 -2.22 14.35
C THR A 27 -7.32 -3.47 13.61
N VAL A 28 -8.10 -4.56 13.66
CA VAL A 28 -7.77 -5.81 12.95
C VAL A 28 -7.85 -5.60 11.44
N THR A 29 -8.88 -4.93 10.92
CA THR A 29 -9.00 -4.65 9.48
C THR A 29 -7.80 -3.87 8.96
N VAL A 30 -7.43 -2.79 9.63
CA VAL A 30 -6.29 -1.94 9.23
C VAL A 30 -4.98 -2.71 9.28
N ALA A 31 -4.76 -3.51 10.33
CA ALA A 31 -3.55 -4.33 10.44
C ALA A 31 -3.43 -5.34 9.28
N LEU A 32 -4.54 -5.93 8.84
CA LEU A 32 -4.57 -6.85 7.70
C LEU A 32 -4.31 -6.13 6.38
N GLU A 33 -4.92 -4.96 6.16
CA GLU A 33 -4.67 -4.14 4.96
C GLU A 33 -3.19 -3.77 4.84
N GLU A 34 -2.58 -3.30 5.93
CA GLU A 34 -1.15 -2.97 5.93
C GLU A 34 -0.27 -4.21 5.75
N TYR A 35 -0.67 -5.37 6.30
CA TYR A 35 0.05 -6.63 6.14
C TYR A 35 0.10 -7.07 4.67
N PHE A 36 -1.04 -6.97 3.97
CA PHE A 36 -1.13 -7.26 2.54
C PHE A 36 -0.35 -6.23 1.73
N ALA A 37 -0.55 -4.93 1.98
CA ALA A 37 0.15 -3.88 1.26
C ALA A 37 1.67 -4.04 1.34
N ARG A 38 2.22 -4.27 2.54
CA ARG A 38 3.66 -4.48 2.75
C ARG A 38 4.20 -5.69 1.98
N ARG A 39 3.44 -6.77 1.90
CA ARG A 39 3.87 -8.01 1.20
C ARG A 39 3.71 -7.91 -0.31
N THR A 40 2.65 -7.26 -0.78
CA THR A 40 2.44 -7.03 -2.21
C THR A 40 3.47 -6.04 -2.74
N GLN A 41 3.79 -4.98 -1.98
CA GLN A 41 4.84 -4.04 -2.36
C GLN A 41 6.23 -4.70 -2.37
N ALA A 42 6.52 -5.62 -1.44
CA ALA A 42 7.76 -6.38 -1.47
C ALA A 42 7.93 -7.21 -2.76
N LYS A 43 6.84 -7.73 -3.34
CA LYS A 43 6.87 -8.45 -4.62
C LYS A 43 7.15 -7.54 -5.82
N ILE A 44 6.80 -6.25 -5.75
CA ILE A 44 7.17 -5.29 -6.81
C ILE A 44 8.69 -5.18 -6.93
N ILE A 45 9.41 -5.28 -5.80
CA ILE A 45 10.88 -5.27 -5.78
C ILE A 45 11.45 -6.52 -6.49
N GLU A 46 10.78 -7.67 -6.45
CA GLU A 46 11.21 -8.87 -7.18
C GLU A 46 11.22 -8.63 -8.70
N HIS A 47 10.36 -7.74 -9.21
CA HIS A 47 10.28 -7.39 -10.62
C HIS A 47 11.21 -6.25 -11.06
N PHE A 48 11.85 -5.55 -10.13
CA PHE A 48 12.74 -4.42 -10.47
C PHE A 48 14.02 -4.85 -11.23
N HIS A 49 14.37 -6.13 -11.22
CA HIS A 49 15.48 -6.71 -11.99
C HIS A 49 15.04 -7.60 -13.16
N THR A 50 13.73 -7.66 -13.47
CA THR A 50 13.20 -8.43 -14.62
C THR A 50 12.84 -7.53 -15.81
N ILE A 51 13.08 -6.22 -15.70
CA ILE A 51 12.87 -5.27 -16.80
C ILE A 51 14.21 -5.16 -17.54
N ASP A 52 14.44 -6.08 -18.46
CA ASP A 52 15.69 -6.15 -19.24
C ASP A 52 15.69 -5.20 -20.44
N ASP A 53 14.52 -4.89 -21.01
CA ASP A 53 14.36 -4.05 -22.20
C ASP A 53 13.78 -2.66 -21.87
N TRP A 54 14.66 -1.72 -21.54
CA TRP A 54 14.30 -0.31 -21.49
C TRP A 54 14.36 0.29 -22.90
N ASN A 55 13.24 0.79 -23.44
CA ASN A 55 13.24 1.48 -24.73
C ASN A 55 14.07 2.79 -24.63
N PRO A 56 15.19 2.92 -25.38
CA PRO A 56 16.05 4.10 -25.29
C PRO A 56 15.39 5.38 -25.79
N TYR A 57 14.29 5.27 -26.53
CA TYR A 57 13.50 6.40 -27.03
C TYR A 57 12.29 6.72 -26.15
N HIS A 58 12.19 6.10 -24.96
CA HIS A 58 11.07 6.33 -24.06
C HIS A 58 11.17 7.70 -23.38
N ASP A 59 10.42 8.67 -23.88
CA ASP A 59 10.31 10.01 -23.29
C ASP A 59 9.22 10.06 -22.21
N TYR A 60 9.60 9.71 -20.99
CA TYR A 60 8.72 9.77 -19.82
C TYR A 60 8.25 11.22 -19.49
N LYS A 61 8.91 12.26 -20.00
CA LYS A 61 8.50 13.66 -19.78
C LYS A 61 7.32 14.04 -20.68
N ALA A 62 7.27 13.51 -21.91
CA ALA A 62 6.14 13.69 -22.80
C ALA A 62 4.85 13.13 -22.19
N GLU A 63 4.90 11.92 -21.62
CA GLU A 63 3.74 11.32 -20.94
C GLU A 63 3.30 12.11 -19.71
N ARG A 64 4.26 12.56 -18.88
CA ARG A 64 3.97 13.41 -17.72
C ARG A 64 3.30 14.71 -18.15
N SER A 65 3.82 15.38 -19.17
CA SER A 65 3.23 16.61 -19.70
C SER A 65 1.82 16.39 -20.23
N HIS A 66 1.57 15.27 -20.91
CA HIS A 66 0.22 14.90 -21.37
C HIS A 66 -0.75 14.67 -20.22
N HIS A 67 -0.30 14.01 -19.16
CA HIS A 67 -1.07 13.77 -17.95
C HIS A 67 -1.39 15.07 -17.21
N ASP A 68 -0.38 15.91 -17.00
CA ASP A 68 -0.54 17.20 -16.33
C ASP A 68 -1.48 18.13 -17.12
N HIS A 69 -1.41 18.09 -18.46
CA HIS A 69 -2.33 18.82 -19.32
C HIS A 69 -3.77 18.30 -19.18
N LYS A 70 -3.94 16.97 -19.14
CA LYS A 70 -5.25 16.32 -18.93
C LYS A 70 -5.84 16.64 -17.56
N LEU A 71 -5.02 16.85 -16.54
CA LEU A 71 -5.43 17.23 -15.19
C LEU A 71 -5.55 18.75 -14.99
N GLY A 72 -5.23 19.57 -16.00
CA GLY A 72 -5.24 21.03 -15.90
C GLY A 72 -4.15 21.59 -14.98
N LEU A 73 -3.08 20.81 -14.76
CA LEU A 73 -1.94 21.17 -13.91
C LEU A 73 -0.78 21.80 -14.71
N SER A 74 -0.89 21.84 -16.04
CA SER A 74 0.04 22.56 -16.89
C SER A 74 -0.32 24.06 -16.94
N GLY A 75 0.54 24.89 -16.37
CA GLY A 75 0.48 26.36 -16.47
C GLY A 75 1.15 26.90 -17.73
#